data_AF-A0AAI9DCF5-F1
#
_entry.id   AF-A0AAI9DCF5-F1
#
_cell.length_a   1.000
_cell.length_b   1.000
_cell.length_c   1.000
_cell.angle_alpha   90.00
_cell.angle_beta   90.00
_cell.angle_gamma   90.00
#
_symmetry.space_group_name_H-M   'P 1'
#
loop_
_entity.id
_entity.type
_entity.pdbx_description
1 polymer ?
#
loop_
_entity_poly.entity_id
_entity_poly.type
_entity_poly.pdbx_seq_one_letter_code
_entity_poly.pdbx_strand_id
1 'polypeptide(L)' 'MTIIGSGEKKGIDGTLQVGVTNILKMSQLARYTMTTTGGTVITGVIPANGQIEVKNGGDIASFDVYVDNVDTTLKPVE' A
#
# COMPACT_ATOMS: atom_id res chain seq x y z
N MET A 1 11.25 0.48 16.30
CA MET A 1 9.97 -0.21 16.52
C MET A 1 9.18 -0.12 15.22
N THR A 2 9.33 -1.12 14.36
CA THR A 2 8.63 -1.15 13.08
C THR A 2 7.23 -1.70 13.33
N ILE A 3 6.21 -0.84 13.24
CA ILE A 3 4.83 -1.29 13.27
C ILE A 3 4.58 -2.03 11.95
N ILE A 4 4.76 -3.35 11.98
CA ILE A 4 4.30 -4.24 10.91
C ILE A 4 2.81 -4.46 11.22
N GLY A 5 1.94 -3.59 10.70
CA GLY A 5 0.50 -3.78 10.81
C GLY A 5 0.12 -5.17 10.27
N SER A 6 -0.80 -5.82 10.98
CA SER A 6 -1.32 -7.17 10.71
C SER A 6 -2.30 -7.20 9.53
N GLY A 7 -2.26 -6.20 8.65
CA GLY A 7 -3.12 -6.08 7.49
C GLY A 7 -2.90 -7.23 6.50
N GLU A 8 -3.99 -7.84 6.03
CA GLU A 8 -3.97 -8.86 4.99
C GLU A 8 -3.29 -8.25 3.75
N LYS A 9 -2.30 -8.95 3.17
CA LYS A 9 -1.70 -8.53 1.90
C LYS A 9 -2.79 -8.64 0.82
N LYS A 10 -3.47 -7.54 0.54
CA LYS A 10 -4.27 -7.38 -0.67
C LYS A 10 -3.29 -7.01 -1.78
N GLY A 11 -2.45 -7.97 -2.16
CA GLY A 11 -1.54 -7.79 -3.28
C GLY A 11 -2.36 -7.40 -4.49
N ILE A 12 -2.05 -6.25 -5.09
CA ILE A 12 -2.47 -6.04 -6.47
C ILE A 12 -1.51 -6.90 -7.30
N ASP A 13 -1.79 -8.21 -7.33
CA ASP A 13 -1.11 -9.12 -8.21
C ASP A 13 -1.52 -8.76 -9.63
N GLY A 14 -0.61 -8.06 -10.30
CA GLY A 14 -0.84 -7.40 -11.57
C GLY A 14 0.16 -6.26 -11.72
N THR A 15 1.40 -6.63 -12.06
CA THR A 15 2.53 -5.77 -12.46
C THR A 15 2.08 -4.39 -12.96
N LEU A 16 2.48 -3.32 -12.28
CA LEU A 16 2.35 -1.95 -12.78
C LEU A 16 2.96 -1.87 -14.18
N GLN A 17 2.12 -1.90 -15.22
CA GLN A 17 2.60 -1.91 -16.59
C GLN A 17 3.32 -0.58 -16.90
N VAL A 18 4.45 -0.67 -17.60
CA VAL A 18 5.24 0.49 -17.97
C VAL A 18 4.40 1.43 -18.85
N GLY A 19 4.42 2.72 -18.51
CA GLY A 19 3.65 3.76 -19.20
C GLY A 19 2.17 3.84 -18.78
N VAL A 20 1.69 2.90 -17.97
CA VAL A 20 0.30 2.89 -17.48
C VAL A 20 0.20 3.57 -16.12
N THR A 21 -0.75 4.49 -16.01
CA THR A 21 -1.16 5.06 -14.74
C THR A 21 -2.14 4.11 -14.06
N ASN A 22 -1.79 3.68 -12.85
CA ASN A 22 -2.62 2.83 -12.00
C ASN A 22 -3.15 3.68 -10.84
N ILE A 23 -4.47 3.65 -10.65
CA ILE A 23 -5.14 4.38 -9.57
C ILE A 23 -5.73 3.36 -8.62
N LEU A 24 -5.29 3.40 -7.36
CA LEU A 24 -5.84 2.60 -6.29
C LEU A 24 -6.67 3.51 -5.39
N LYS A 25 -7.95 3.15 -5.19
CA LYS A 25 -8.85 3.80 -4.25
C LYS A 25 -9.12 2.84 -3.10
N MET A 26 -8.99 3.33 -1.88
CA MET A 26 -9.13 2.50 -0.68
C MET A 26 -10.16 3.12 0.26
N SER A 27 -11.13 2.34 0.71
CA SER A 27 -12.09 2.75 1.74
C SER A 27 -11.48 2.69 3.14
N GLN A 28 -10.49 1.81 3.34
CA GLN A 28 -9.79 1.58 4.60
C GLN A 28 -8.37 2.14 4.56
N LEU A 29 -7.78 2.33 5.74
CA LEU A 29 -6.37 2.65 5.87
C LEU A 29 -5.53 1.53 5.24
N ALA A 30 -4.53 1.91 4.44
CA ALA A 30 -3.61 0.95 3.87
C ALA A 30 -2.17 1.47 3.95
N ARG A 31 -1.22 0.54 3.92
CA ARG A 31 0.21 0.81 3.73
C ARG A 31 0.65 0.26 2.40
N TYR A 32 1.62 0.92 1.77
CA TYR A 32 2.22 0.43 0.55
C TYR A 32 3.74 0.36 0.66
N THR A 33 4.31 -0.55 -0.13
CA THR A 33 5.74 -0.70 -0.36
C THR A 33 5.97 -0.74 -1.86
N MET A 34 6.81 0.14 -2.36
CA MET A 34 7.27 0.18 -3.74
C MET A 34 8.76 -0.11 -3.78
N THR A 35 9.18 -1.05 -4.62
CA THR A 35 10.60 -1.36 -4.82
C THR A 35 10.99 -0.99 -6.24
N THR A 36 12.05 -0.20 -6.40
CA THR A 36 12.60 0.13 -7.71
C THR A 36 13.52 -0.99 -8.21
N THR A 37 13.80 -1.03 -9.51
CA THR A 37 14.75 -1.99 -10.12
C THR A 37 16.18 -1.84 -9.56
N GLY A 38 16.53 -0.65 -9.08
CA GLY A 38 17.80 -0.38 -8.37
C GLY A 38 17.82 -0.82 -6.89
N GLY A 39 16.72 -1.36 -6.37
CA GLY A 39 16.60 -1.86 -5.00
C GLY A 39 16.18 -0.79 -3.97
N THR A 40 15.87 0.44 -4.39
CA THR A 40 15.33 1.45 -3.48
C THR A 40 13.93 1.04 -3.04
N VAL A 41 13.69 1.08 -1.74
CA VAL A 41 12.38 0.78 -1.15
C VAL A 41 11.72 2.07 -0.68
N ILE A 42 10.52 2.33 -1.16
CA ILE A 42 9.68 3.48 -0.82
C ILE A 42 8.45 2.95 -0.11
N THR A 43 8.20 3.42 1.11
CA THR A 43 7.03 3.03 1.91
C THR A 43 6.16 4.22 2.23
N GLY A 44 4.84 4.02 2.30
CA GLY A 44 3.93 5.06 2.73
C GLY A 44 2.58 4.55 3.21
N VAL A 45 1.70 5.49 3.53
CA VAL A 45 0.36 5.25 4.06
C VAL A 45 -0.66 5.88 3.10
N ILE A 46 -1.70 5.13 2.78
CA ILE A 46 -2.90 5.61 2.07
C ILE A 46 -3.99 5.78 3.13
N PRO A 47 -4.45 7.01 3.40
CA PRO A 47 -5.51 7.23 4.38
C PRO A 47 -6.82 6.57 3.95
N ALA A 48 -7.69 6.28 4.92
CA ALA A 48 -9.03 5.77 4.64
C ALA A 48 -9.82 6.74 3.74
N ASN A 49 -10.56 6.19 2.78
CA ASN A 49 -11.24 6.93 1.69
C ASN A 49 -10.28 7.75 0.80
N GLY A 50 -8.99 7.44 0.86
CA GLY A 50 -7.96 8.05 0.03
C GLY A 50 -7.74 7.32 -1.29
N GLN A 51 -6.87 7.91 -2.10
CA GLN A 51 -6.37 7.27 -3.32
C GLN A 51 -4.87 7.49 -3.47
N ILE A 52 -4.21 6.58 -4.18
CA ILE A 52 -2.84 6.75 -4.67
C ILE A 52 -2.83 6.53 -6.18
N GLU A 53 -2.10 7.40 -6.87
CA GLU A 53 -1.85 7.29 -8.30
C GLU A 53 -0.37 6.93 -8.50
N VAL A 54 -0.11 5.85 -9.22
CA VAL A 54 1.24 5.38 -9.53
C VAL A 54 1.38 5.21 -11.03
N LYS A 55 2.35 5.91 -11.63
CA LYS A 55 2.74 5.74 -13.03
C LYS A 55 4.12 5.09 -13.09
N ASN A 56 4.20 3.88 -13.67
CA ASN A 56 5.48 3.20 -13.83
C ASN A 56 6.24 3.75 -15.04
N GLY A 57 7.41 4.38 -14.81
CA GLY A 57 8.31 4.88 -15.85
C GLY A 57 9.22 3.82 -16.46
N GLY A 58 9.21 2.59 -15.93
CA GLY A 58 10.13 1.49 -16.27
C GLY A 58 11.09 1.12 -15.15
N ASP A 59 11.04 1.84 -14.03
CA ASP A 59 11.93 1.73 -12.88
C ASP A 59 11.30 1.05 -11.66
N ILE A 60 9.98 0.81 -11.67
CA ILE A 60 9.29 0.12 -10.57
C ILE A 60 9.33 -1.39 -10.81
N ALA A 61 9.94 -2.13 -9.88
CA ALA A 61 10.03 -3.59 -9.91
C ALA A 61 8.83 -4.24 -9.19
N SER A 62 8.39 -3.70 -8.05
CA SER A 62 7.20 -4.18 -7.35
C SER A 62 6.44 -3.04 -6.66
N PHE A 63 5.14 -3.26 -6.45
CA PHE A 63 4.27 -2.40 -5.68
C PHE A 63 3.27 -3.26 -4.89
N ASP A 64 3.45 -3.32 -3.58
CA ASP A 64 2.66 -4.11 -2.66
C ASP A 64 1.80 -3.19 -1.79
N VAL A 65 0.53 -3.58 -1.57
CA VAL A 65 -0.41 -2.86 -0.70
C VAL A 65 -0.94 -3.80 0.38
N TYR A 66 -1.02 -3.29 1.59
CA TYR A 66 -1.48 -3.98 2.79
C TYR A 66 -2.63 -3.17 3.37
N VAL A 67 -3.84 -3.72 3.36
CA VAL A 67 -5.00 -3.05 3.95
C VAL A 67 -5.00 -3.36 5.44
N ASP A 68 -4.90 -2.32 6.26
CA ASP A 68 -4.91 -2.46 7.70
C ASP A 68 -6.36 -2.50 8.18
N ASN A 69 -6.75 -3.62 8.80
CA ASN A 69 -7.96 -3.66 9.61
C ASN A 69 -7.69 -2.90 10.90
N VAL A 70 -8.13 -1.65 10.98
CA VAL A 70 -8.20 -0.94 12.25
C VAL A 70 -9.29 -1.61 13.08
N ASP A 71 -8.92 -2.23 14.20
CA ASP A 71 -9.89 -2.73 15.20
C ASP A 71 -10.67 -1.53 15.73
N THR A 72 -11.89 -1.33 15.23
CA THR A 72 -12.78 -0.23 15.62
C THR A 72 -13.54 -0.53 16.91
N THR A 73 -13.30 -1.70 17.52
CA THR A 73 -13.93 -2.07 18.78
C THR A 73 -13.30 -1.23 19.90
N LEU A 74 -14.08 -0.33 20.49
CA LEU A 74 -13.68 0.36 21.71
C LEU A 74 -13.46 -0.68 22.80
N LYS A 75 -12.21 -0.86 23.23
CA LYS A 75 -11.89 -1.71 24.38
C LYS A 75 -12.02 -0.86 25.65
N PRO A 76 -12.81 -1.26 26.65
CA PRO A 76 -12.78 -0.60 27.94
C PRO A 76 -11.37 -0.66 28.51
N VAL A 77 -10.91 0.46 29.08
CA VAL A 77 -9.67 0.52 29.84
C VAL A 77 -10.02 0.00 31.24
N GLU A 78 -9.44 -1.14 31.63
CA GLU A 78 -9.47 -1.62 33.02
C GLU A 78 -8.46 -0.86 33.89
#